data_AF-A0A0P4UI22-F1
#
_entry.id   AF-A0A0P4UI22-F1
#
_cell.length_a   1.000
_cell.length_b   1.000
_cell.length_c   1.000
_cell.angle_alpha   90.00
_cell.angle_beta   90.00
_cell.angle_gamma   90.00
#
_symmetry.space_group_name_H-M   'P 1'
#
loop_
_entity.id
_entity.type
_entity.pdbx_description
1 polymer ?
#
loop_
_entity_poly.entity_id
_entity_poly.type
_entity_poly.pdbx_seq_one_letter_code
_entity_poly.pdbx_strand_id
1 'polypeptide(L)' 'MTAETPKPETQEPDEKQPAFGWTPYAEVINGRFAMIGFVALLILQLVTRQDFFTWLGF' A
#
# COMPACT_ATOMS: atom_id res chain seq x y z
N MET A 1 31.67 37.08 13.05
CA MET A 1 31.29 36.24 11.90
C MET A 1 30.44 35.12 12.47
N THR A 2 29.21 35.07 11.99
CA THR A 2 28.01 34.50 12.60
C THR A 2 28.10 33.00 12.81
N ALA A 3 27.67 32.52 13.99
CA ALA A 3 27.41 31.12 14.25
C ALA A 3 26.12 30.73 13.51
N GLU A 4 26.21 29.87 12.51
CA GLU A 4 25.04 29.20 11.95
C GLU A 4 24.66 28.05 12.89
N THR A 5 23.63 28.29 13.69
CA THR A 5 22.89 27.28 14.44
C THR A 5 22.54 26.11 13.53
N PRO A 6 22.80 24.84 13.90
CA PRO A 6 22.28 23.71 13.15
C PRO A 6 20.77 23.79 13.25
N LYS A 7 20.12 24.13 12.13
CA LYS A 7 18.68 24.01 11.97
C LYS A 7 18.30 22.60 12.41
N PRO A 8 17.36 22.42 13.37
CA PRO A 8 16.82 21.10 13.59
C PRO A 8 16.12 20.73 12.28
N GLU A 9 16.77 19.90 11.48
CA GLU A 9 16.09 19.09 10.49
C GLU A 9 15.08 18.29 11.30
N THR A 10 13.84 18.79 11.30
CA THR A 10 12.67 17.99 11.59
C THR A 10 12.74 16.83 10.62
N GLN A 11 13.40 15.76 11.05
CA GLN A 11 13.24 14.44 10.50
C GLN A 11 11.76 14.18 10.63
N GLU A 12 11.01 14.37 9.53
CA GLU A 12 9.72 13.72 9.42
C GLU A 12 9.97 12.26 9.78
N PRO A 13 9.24 11.69 10.75
CA PRO A 13 9.48 10.33 11.17
C PRO A 13 9.56 9.48 9.91
N ASP A 14 10.66 8.75 9.76
CA ASP A 14 10.99 8.00 8.57
C ASP A 14 9.97 6.86 8.37
N GLU A 15 8.77 7.22 7.93
CA GLU A 15 7.63 6.36 7.59
C GLU A 15 7.95 5.46 6.39
N LYS A 16 9.09 5.69 5.74
CA LYS A 16 9.53 4.98 4.54
C LYS A 16 10.52 3.86 4.86
N GLN A 17 10.87 3.64 6.13
CA GLN A 17 11.65 2.45 6.47
C GLN A 17 10.79 1.21 6.28
N PRO A 18 11.22 0.23 5.45
CA PRO A 18 10.50 -1.00 5.26
C PRO A 18 10.54 -1.81 6.56
N ALA A 19 9.48 -1.67 7.35
CA ALA A 19 9.34 -2.31 8.64
C ALA A 19 8.29 -3.42 8.58
N PHE A 20 8.67 -4.61 9.04
CA PHE A 20 7.76 -5.75 9.19
C PHE A 20 6.90 -5.58 10.44
N GLY A 21 5.58 -5.72 10.28
CA GLY A 21 4.60 -5.60 11.37
C GLY A 21 3.44 -4.67 11.02
N TRP A 22 2.71 -4.24 12.04
CA TRP A 22 1.61 -3.28 11.94
C TRP A 22 2.15 -1.85 11.84
N THR A 23 2.74 -1.53 10.70
CA THR A 23 3.33 -0.21 10.44
C THR A 23 2.53 0.53 9.36
N PRO A 24 2.50 1.87 9.37
CA PRO A 24 1.84 2.66 8.33
C PRO A 24 2.34 2.31 6.92
N TYR A 25 3.65 2.01 6.79
CA TYR A 25 4.25 1.53 5.55
C TYR A 25 3.59 0.23 5.05
N ALA A 26 3.40 -0.75 5.93
CA ALA A 26 2.76 -2.02 5.59
C ALA A 26 1.29 -1.83 5.21
N GLU A 27 0.57 -0.93 5.87
CA GLU A 27 -0.83 -0.60 5.55
C GLU A 27 -0.97 0.00 4.15
N VAL A 28 -0.11 0.96 3.78
CA VAL A 28 -0.12 1.58 2.44
C VAL A 28 0.19 0.55 1.35
N ILE A 29 1.17 -0.33 1.59
CA ILE A 29 1.53 -1.38 0.64
C ILE A 29 0.41 -2.40 0.48
N ASN A 30 -0.16 -2.88 1.59
CA ASN A 30 -1.29 -3.81 1.56
C ASN A 30 -2.50 -3.19 0.85
N GLY A 31 -2.78 -1.91 1.09
CA GLY A 31 -3.82 -1.16 0.39
C GLY A 31 -3.61 -1.11 -1.12
N ARG A 32 -2.36 -0.88 -1.59
CA ARG A 32 -2.01 -0.91 -3.02
C ARG A 32 -2.22 -2.28 -3.65
N PHE A 33 -1.78 -3.34 -2.95
CA PHE A 33 -2.01 -4.71 -3.42
C PHE A 33 -3.51 -5.04 -3.49
N ALA A 34 -4.31 -4.57 -2.53
CA ALA A 34 -5.76 -4.76 -2.55
C ALA A 34 -6.41 -4.04 -3.75
N MET A 35 -6.00 -2.81 -4.08
CA MET A 35 -6.50 -2.10 -5.26
C MET A 35 -6.17 -2.84 -6.55
N ILE A 36 -4.92 -3.32 -6.69
CA ILE A 36 -4.49 -4.10 -7.86
C ILE A 36 -5.27 -5.41 -7.94
N GLY A 37 -5.42 -6.13 -6.83
CA GLY A 37 -6.18 -7.37 -6.76
C GLY A 37 -7.65 -7.17 -7.15
N PHE A 38 -8.28 -6.10 -6.67
CA PHE A 38 -9.65 -5.77 -7.04
C PHE A 38 -9.80 -5.49 -8.54
N VAL A 39 -8.93 -4.68 -9.13
CA VAL A 39 -8.96 -4.41 -10.57
C VAL A 39 -8.69 -5.67 -11.39
N ALA A 40 -7.73 -6.50 -10.96
CA ALA A 40 -7.45 -7.78 -11.60
C ALA A 40 -8.67 -8.72 -11.56
N LEU A 41 -9.40 -8.77 -10.44
CA LEU A 41 -10.64 -9.54 -10.33
C LEU A 41 -11.72 -9.04 -11.30
N LEU A 42 -11.90 -7.72 -11.43
CA LEU A 42 -12.86 -7.15 -12.39
C LEU A 42 -12.51 -7.52 -13.83
N ILE A 43 -11.23 -7.44 -14.19
CA ILE A 43 -10.75 -7.83 -15.53
C ILE A 43 -10.97 -9.32 -15.77
N LEU A 44 -10.63 -10.16 -14.77
CA LEU A 44 -10.81 -11.60 -14.86
C LEU A 44 -12.29 -11.97 -15.05
N GLN A 45 -13.18 -11.33 -14.32
CA GLN A 45 -14.63 -11.52 -14.42
C GLN A 45 -15.15 -11.10 -15.81
N LEU A 46 -14.65 -10.01 -16.38
CA LEU A 46 -15.01 -9.56 -17.73
C LEU A 46 -14.55 -10.55 -18.82
N VAL A 47 -13.34 -11.10 -18.69
CA VAL A 47 -12.76 -12.06 -19.65
C VAL A 47 -13.43 -13.43 -19.54
N THR A 48 -13.62 -13.92 -18.32
CA THR A 48 -14.16 -15.25 -18.05
C THR A 48 -15.68 -15.29 -18.18
N ARG A 49 -16.36 -14.13 -18.11
CA ARG A 49 -17.84 -14.01 -18.05
C ARG A 49 -18.45 -14.84 -16.91
N GLN A 50 -17.65 -15.13 -15.89
CA GLN A 50 -18.01 -15.93 -14.73
C GLN A 50 -17.69 -15.12 -13.49
N ASP A 51 -18.67 -15.03 -12.59
CA ASP A 51 -18.53 -14.26 -11.36
C ASP A 51 -17.57 -14.97 -10.41
N PHE A 52 -16.81 -14.19 -9.65
CA PHE A 52 -15.93 -14.70 -8.61
C PHE A 52 -16.66 -15.61 -7.61
N PHE A 53 -17.94 -15.35 -7.36
CA PHE A 53 -18.80 -16.16 -6.48
C PHE A 53 -18.98 -17.59 -6.98
N THR A 54 -19.09 -17.79 -8.30
CA THR A 54 -19.20 -19.13 -8.90
C THR A 54 -17.93 -19.93 -8.68
N TRP A 55 -16.76 -19.29 -8.59
CA TRP A 55 -15.49 -19.97 -8.30
C TRP A 55 -15.35 -20.34 -6.81
N LEU A 56 -15.92 -19.53 -5.92
CA LEU A 56 -16.01 -19.84 -4.48
C LEU A 56 -17.01 -20.95 -4.14
N GLY A 57 -17.78 -21.45 -5.13
CA GLY A 57 -18.75 -22.53 -4.94
C GLY A 57 -20.10 -22.07 -4.37
N PHE A 58 -20.41 -20.77 -4.47
CA PHE A 58 -21.73 -20.22 -4.19
C PHE A 58 -22.61 -20.20 -5.45
#